data_AF-A0A924LJD2-F1
#
_entry.id   AF-A0A924LJD2-F1
#
_cell.length_a   1.000
_cell.length_b   1.000
_cell.length_c   1.000
_cell.angle_alpha   90.00
_cell.angle_beta   90.00
_cell.angle_gamma   90.00
#
_symmetry.space_group_name_H-M   'P 1'
#
loop_
_entity.id
_entity.type
_entity.pdbx_description
1 polymer ?
#
loop_
_entity_poly.entity_id
_entity_poly.type
_entity_poly.pdbx_seq_one_letter_code
_entity_poly.pdbx_strand_id
1 'polypeptide(L)'
;MSRTTTHPKEATFNLRIDPVLKAEFTAATEAEDKPAAQVLREFMRRYVAERARAAFLVEADRQMRAVNARSSDPTTDEYAVAQDVEAAFGEVWRDDAWKA
;
A
#
# COMPACT_ATOMS: atom_id res chain seq x y z
N MET A 1 30.35 -6.99 -29.34
CA MET A 1 29.75 -6.32 -28.16
C MET A 1 28.36 -5.83 -28.54
N SER A 2 27.32 -6.58 -28.20
CA SER A 2 25.94 -6.25 -28.59
C SER A 2 25.37 -5.23 -27.61
N ARG A 3 25.07 -4.01 -28.08
CA ARG A 3 24.31 -3.02 -27.31
C ARG A 3 22.83 -3.43 -27.31
N THR A 4 22.38 -4.05 -26.24
CA THR A 4 20.95 -4.27 -25.98
C THR A 4 20.36 -2.98 -25.43
N THR A 5 19.86 -2.09 -26.28
CA THR A 5 18.95 -1.02 -25.83
C THR A 5 17.55 -1.60 -25.75
N THR A 6 17.23 -2.26 -24.63
CA THR A 6 15.85 -2.56 -24.26
C THR A 6 15.18 -1.24 -23.88
N HIS A 7 14.64 -0.51 -24.86
CA HIS A 7 13.63 0.50 -24.57
C HIS A 7 12.35 -0.25 -24.19
N PRO A 8 11.86 -0.13 -22.94
CA PRO A 8 10.64 -0.81 -22.53
C PRO A 8 9.48 -0.27 -23.36
N LYS A 9 8.68 -1.19 -23.92
CA LYS A 9 7.54 -0.93 -24.83
C LYS A 9 6.73 0.29 -24.36
N GLU A 10 6.79 1.38 -25.12
CA GLU A 10 5.91 2.52 -24.92
C GLU A 10 4.47 2.07 -25.15
N ALA A 11 3.68 1.98 -24.08
CA ALA A 11 2.26 1.67 -24.16
C ALA A 11 1.47 2.98 -24.27
N THR A 12 0.79 3.18 -25.39
CA THR A 12 -0.03 4.39 -25.62
C THR A 12 -1.42 4.19 -25.03
N PHE A 13 -1.81 5.06 -24.11
CA PHE A 13 -3.14 5.09 -23.52
C PHE A 13 -3.95 6.25 -24.13
N ASN A 14 -4.95 5.92 -24.96
CA ASN A 14 -5.84 6.92 -25.55
C ASN A 14 -7.03 7.16 -24.62
N LEU A 15 -7.13 8.38 -24.08
CA LEU A 15 -8.23 8.81 -23.22
C LEU A 15 -8.98 9.97 -23.89
N ARG A 16 -10.31 9.90 -23.90
CA ARG A 16 -11.16 11.04 -24.22
C ARG A 16 -11.45 11.81 -22.94
N ILE A 17 -11.13 13.09 -22.94
CA ILE A 17 -11.39 14.03 -21.85
C ILE A 17 -12.31 15.13 -22.35
N ASP A 18 -13.13 15.66 -21.45
CA ASP A 18 -13.94 16.84 -21.72
C ASP A 18 -13.04 18.02 -22.13
N PRO A 19 -13.39 18.78 -23.18
CA PRO A 19 -12.60 19.93 -23.61
C PRO A 19 -12.42 21.01 -22.54
N VAL A 20 -13.39 21.20 -21.64
CA VAL A 20 -13.27 22.15 -20.51
C VAL A 20 -12.22 21.65 -19.53
N LEU A 21 -12.30 20.37 -19.15
CA LEU A 21 -11.34 19.74 -18.25
C LEU A 21 -9.92 19.74 -18.84
N LYS A 22 -9.78 19.53 -20.15
CA LYS A 22 -8.50 19.65 -20.85
C LYS A 22 -7.91 21.05 -20.70
N ALA A 23 -8.72 22.09 -20.88
CA ALA A 23 -8.26 23.47 -20.79
C ALA A 23 -7.80 23.82 -19.37
N GLU A 24 -8.58 23.45 -18.36
CA GLU A 24 -8.23 23.64 -16.95
C GLU A 24 -6.96 22.89 -16.57
N PHE A 25 -6.84 21.62 -16.98
CA PHE A 25 -5.66 20.81 -16.71
C PHE A 25 -4.41 21.38 -17.40
N THR A 26 -4.55 21.84 -18.64
CA THR A 26 -3.42 22.44 -19.38
C THR A 26 -2.96 23.72 -18.69
N ALA A 27 -3.89 24.61 -18.32
CA ALA A 27 -3.57 25.84 -17.60
C ALA A 27 -2.88 25.56 -16.25
N ALA A 28 -3.34 24.55 -15.50
CA ALA A 28 -2.70 24.15 -14.25
C ALA A 28 -1.28 23.61 -14.46
N THR A 29 -1.08 22.79 -15.50
CA THR A 29 0.24 22.22 -15.82
C THR A 29 1.23 23.27 -16.34
N GLU A 30 0.74 24.27 -17.09
CA GLU A 30 1.52 25.42 -17.55
C GLU A 30 1.96 26.30 -16.38
N ALA A 31 1.08 26.53 -15.40
CA ALA A 31 1.42 27.27 -14.18
C ALA A 31 2.50 26.56 -13.33
N GLU A 32 2.55 25.22 -13.38
CA GLU A 32 3.57 24.42 -12.69
C GLU A 32 4.84 24.16 -13.53
N ASP A 33 4.88 24.64 -14.78
CA ASP A 33 5.95 24.38 -15.76
C ASP A 33 6.27 22.89 -15.93
N LYS A 34 5.24 22.04 -15.87
CA LYS A 34 5.36 20.58 -16.00
C LYS A 34 4.60 20.08 -17.22
N PRO A 35 5.14 19.14 -18.00
CA PRO A 35 4.39 18.51 -19.08
C PRO A 35 3.14 17.80 -18.54
N ALA A 36 1.98 18.05 -19.16
CA ALA A 36 0.72 17.40 -18.83
C ALA A 36 0.81 15.86 -18.75
N ALA A 37 1.57 15.24 -19.67
CA ALA A 37 1.82 13.80 -19.66
C ALA A 37 2.70 13.33 -18.48
N GLN A 38 3.55 14.19 -17.93
CA GLN A 38 4.33 13.88 -16.73
C GLN A 38 3.45 13.91 -15.48
N VAL A 39 2.60 14.94 -15.34
CA VAL A 39 1.63 15.05 -14.25
C VAL A 39 0.64 13.88 -14.27
N LEU A 40 0.12 13.51 -15.44
CA LEU A 40 -0.79 12.37 -15.58
C LEU A 40 -0.12 11.05 -15.18
N ARG A 41 1.14 10.82 -15.57
CA ARG A 41 1.89 9.62 -15.17
C ARG A 41 2.14 9.58 -13.67
N GLU A 42 2.44 10.72 -13.04
CA GLU A 42 2.61 10.79 -11.60
C GLU A 42 1.30 10.56 -10.85
N PHE A 43 0.22 11.17 -11.31
CA PHE A 43 -1.12 10.95 -10.77
C PHE A 43 -1.52 9.47 -10.87
N MET A 44 -1.32 8.83 -12.02
CA MET A 44 -1.58 7.40 -12.19
C MET A 44 -0.75 6.54 -11.23
N ARG A 45 0.55 6.85 -11.06
CA ARG A 45 1.40 6.13 -10.09
C ARG A 45 0.89 6.26 -8.67
N ARG A 46 0.52 7.48 -8.25
CA ARG A 46 -0.05 7.73 -6.92
C ARG A 46 -1.38 7.01 -6.73
N TYR A 47 -2.29 7.10 -7.70
CA TYR A 47 -3.59 6.44 -7.68
C TYR A 47 -3.46 4.91 -7.55
N VAL A 48 -2.57 4.29 -8.33
CA VAL A 48 -2.31 2.84 -8.23
C VAL A 48 -1.68 2.49 -6.88
N ALA A 49 -0.72 3.28 -6.40
CA ALA A 49 -0.08 3.04 -5.10
C ALA A 49 -1.09 3.14 -3.94
N GLU A 50 -1.98 4.13 -3.96
CA GLU A 50 -3.06 4.29 -2.97
C GLU A 50 -4.04 3.12 -3.02
N ARG A 51 -4.46 2.70 -4.22
CA ARG A 51 -5.37 1.55 -4.38
C ARG A 51 -4.71 0.24 -4.00
N ALA A 52 -3.44 0.05 -4.31
CA ALA A 52 -2.67 -1.13 -3.89
C ALA A 52 -2.51 -1.16 -2.37
N ARG A 53 -2.25 -0.02 -1.72
CA ARG A 53 -2.24 0.09 -0.25
C ARG A 53 -3.62 -0.22 0.33
N ALA A 54 -4.69 0.32 -0.23
CA ALA A 54 -6.05 0.02 0.22
C ALA A 54 -6.39 -1.46 0.06
N ALA A 55 -6.02 -2.08 -1.06
CA ALA A 55 -6.20 -3.51 -1.29
C ALA A 55 -5.36 -4.36 -0.32
N PHE A 56 -4.11 -3.95 -0.05
CA PHE A 56 -3.25 -4.59 0.94
C PHE A 56 -3.82 -4.47 2.35
N LEU A 57 -4.38 -3.33 2.74
CA LEU A 57 -5.04 -3.16 4.04
C LEU A 57 -6.28 -4.04 4.18
N VAL A 58 -7.07 -4.19 3.12
CA VAL A 58 -8.24 -5.09 3.09
C VAL A 58 -7.80 -6.55 3.19
N GLU A 59 -6.74 -6.95 2.48
CA GLU A 59 -6.23 -8.32 2.54
C GLU A 59 -5.55 -8.60 3.89
N ALA A 60 -4.81 -7.65 4.45
CA ALA A 60 -4.18 -7.75 5.76
C ALA A 60 -5.23 -7.81 6.88
N ASP A 61 -6.31 -7.03 6.81
CA ASP A 61 -7.45 -7.13 7.74
C ASP A 61 -8.11 -8.52 7.67
N ARG A 62 -8.23 -9.10 6.47
CA ARG A 62 -8.73 -10.46 6.29
C ARG A 62 -7.81 -11.52 6.91
N GLN A 63 -6.50 -11.39 6.70
CA GLN A 63 -5.52 -12.31 7.27
C GLN A 63 -5.42 -12.18 8.79
N MET A 64 -5.42 -10.96 9.32
CA MET A 64 -5.41 -10.70 10.76
C MET A 64 -6.67 -11.25 11.44
N ARG A 65 -7.86 -11.09 10.84
CA ARG A 65 -9.09 -11.69 11.39
C ARG A 65 -9.06 -13.22 11.37
N ALA A 66 -8.49 -13.84 10.34
CA ALA A 66 -8.38 -15.30 10.25
C ALA A 66 -7.35 -15.91 11.22
N VAL A 67 -6.33 -15.14 11.61
CA VAL A 67 -5.36 -15.52 12.64
C VAL A 67 -5.98 -15.30 14.03
N ASN A 68 -6.54 -14.13 14.29
CA ASN A 68 -7.19 -13.81 15.58
C ASN A 68 -8.35 -14.75 15.91
N ALA A 69 -9.13 -15.19 14.91
CA ALA A 69 -10.24 -16.10 15.14
C ALA A 69 -9.80 -17.47 15.68
N ARG A 70 -8.64 -17.98 15.25
CA ARG A 70 -8.10 -19.26 15.75
C ARG A 70 -7.42 -19.11 17.10
N SER A 71 -6.64 -18.04 17.28
CA SER A 71 -5.97 -17.78 18.55
C SER A 71 -6.92 -17.36 19.68
N SER A 72 -8.20 -17.07 19.37
CA SER A 72 -9.24 -16.76 20.36
C SER A 72 -10.11 -17.97 20.72
N ASP A 73 -9.94 -19.11 20.06
CA ASP A 73 -10.69 -20.34 20.34
C ASP A 73 -10.02 -21.13 21.47
N PRO A 74 -10.62 -21.21 22.67
CA PRO A 74 -10.03 -21.87 23.83
C PRO A 74 -9.83 -23.39 23.66
N THR A 75 -10.35 -23.99 22.59
CA THR A 75 -10.17 -25.41 22.29
C THR A 75 -8.98 -25.71 21.38
N THR A 76 -8.33 -24.68 20.83
CA THR A 76 -7.21 -24.81 19.88
C THR A 76 -5.87 -24.66 20.60
N ASP A 77 -4.88 -25.44 20.19
CA ASP A 77 -3.50 -25.39 20.72
C ASP A 77 -2.86 -23.99 20.58
N GLU A 78 -3.21 -23.27 19.50
CA GLU A 78 -2.82 -21.88 19.26
C GLU A 78 -3.32 -20.89 20.34
N TYR A 79 -4.42 -21.18 21.05
CA TYR A 79 -4.91 -20.34 22.15
C TYR A 79 -4.06 -20.49 23.41
N ALA A 80 -3.62 -21.72 23.73
CA ALA A 80 -2.72 -21.96 24.86
C ALA A 80 -1.38 -21.23 24.63
N VAL A 81 -0.82 -21.35 23.43
CA VAL A 81 0.38 -20.62 23.03
C VAL A 81 0.18 -19.11 23.08
N ALA A 82 -0.98 -18.60 22.63
CA ALA A 82 -1.28 -17.16 22.70
C ALA A 82 -1.35 -16.64 24.14
N GLN A 83 -1.96 -17.40 25.06
CA GLN A 83 -2.02 -17.06 26.49
C GLN A 83 -0.64 -17.08 27.15
N ASP A 84 0.18 -18.08 26.84
CA ASP A 84 1.54 -18.19 27.39
C ASP A 84 2.42 -17.02 26.93
N VAL A 85 2.30 -16.61 25.66
CA VAL A 85 2.98 -15.44 25.11
C VAL A 85 2.48 -14.16 25.78
N GLU A 86 1.17 -13.95 25.90
CA GLU A 86 0.59 -12.77 26.56
C GLU A 86 1.04 -12.66 28.03
N ALA A 87 1.05 -13.79 28.76
CA ALA A 87 1.52 -13.85 30.13
C ALA A 87 3.00 -13.48 30.25
N ALA A 88 3.87 -14.07 29.41
CA ALA A 88 5.29 -13.77 29.39
C ALA A 88 5.58 -12.31 29.01
N PHE A 89 4.87 -11.75 28.02
CA PHE A 89 5.00 -10.34 27.65
C PHE A 89 4.54 -9.40 28.78
N GLY A 90 3.46 -9.75 29.48
CA GLY A 90 2.97 -8.98 30.63
C GLY A 90 3.91 -9.01 31.84
N GLU A 91 4.68 -10.09 32.02
CA GLU A 91 5.76 -10.15 33.03
C GLU A 91 6.94 -9.26 32.65
N VAL A 92 7.42 -9.35 31.40
CA VAL A 92 8.54 -8.53 30.89
C VAL A 92 8.24 -7.03 30.95
N TRP A 93 6.99 -6.62 30.69
CA TRP A 93 6.60 -5.21 30.75
C TRP A 93 6.39 -4.68 32.17
N ARG A 94 5.98 -5.55 33.12
CA ARG A 94 5.84 -5.18 34.54
C ARG A 94 7.17 -4.96 35.24
N ASP A 95 8.22 -5.66 34.78
CA ASP A 95 9.54 -5.58 35.39
C ASP A 95 10.40 -4.41 34.90
N ASP A 96 9.86 -3.50 34.06
CA ASP A 96 10.57 -2.35 33.47
C ASP A 96 11.93 -2.74 32.84
N ALA A 97 12.11 -4.02 32.48
CA ALA A 97 13.38 -4.60 32.05
C ALA A 97 13.92 -4.02 30.73
N TRP A 98 13.13 -3.20 30.05
CA TRP A 98 13.51 -2.45 28.86
C TRP A 98 14.13 -1.06 29.15
N LYS A 99 14.10 -0.60 30.41
CA LYS A 99 14.64 0.69 30.87
C LYS A 99 16.09 0.63 31.38
N ALA A 100 16.71 -0.55 31.40
CA ALA A 100 18.10 -0.76 31.83
C ALA A 100 19.11 -0.54 30.69
#